data_AF-A0A3B9WUC5-F1
#
_entry.id   AF-A0A3B9WUC5-F1
#
_cell.length_a   1.000
_cell.length_b   1.000
_cell.length_c   1.000
_cell.angle_alpha   90.00
_cell.angle_beta   90.00
_cell.angle_gamma   90.00
#
_symmetry.space_group_name_H-M   'P 1'
#
loop_
_entity.id
_entity.type
_entity.pdbx_description
1 polymer ?
#
loop_
_entity_poly.entity_id
_entity_poly.type
_entity_poly.pdbx_seq_one_letter_code
_entity_poly.pdbx_strand_id
1 'polypeptide(L)'
;AMAAIAMSAAYGVPVKSIVSSLKEFKAVEHRIEFVREVHGVRYYNDSKGTNVDAAIKGIRAMDRRTCLIGGGYDKGVAFDEWIEAFDGKVKKLVLIGQTAEMIAECAKRHGFTDYVFADSLEEAVRICGESACEGEAVLLSPACASWGMFENYEQRGNIFKALVREL
;
A
#
# COMPACT_ATOMS: atom_id res chain seq x y z
N ALA A 1 -19.96 -3.03 -0.68
CA ALA A 1 -21.03 -3.99 -0.98
C ALA A 1 -22.41 -3.32 -1.15
N MET A 2 -22.89 -2.54 -0.17
CA MET A 2 -24.26 -1.97 -0.20
C MET A 2 -24.61 -1.20 -1.48
N ALA A 3 -23.73 -0.32 -1.96
CA ALA A 3 -23.96 0.42 -3.21
C ALA A 3 -24.14 -0.51 -4.44
N ALA A 4 -23.32 -1.56 -4.55
CA ALA A 4 -23.44 -2.54 -5.64
C ALA A 4 -24.75 -3.34 -5.56
N ILE A 5 -25.14 -3.76 -4.35
CA ILE A 5 -26.42 -4.46 -4.12
C ILE A 5 -27.60 -3.57 -4.54
N ALA A 6 -27.60 -2.31 -4.11
CA ALA A 6 -28.67 -1.36 -4.43
C ALA A 6 -28.82 -1.15 -5.94
N MET A 7 -27.69 -0.97 -6.66
CA MET A 7 -27.68 -0.83 -8.11
C MET A 7 -28.17 -2.10 -8.81
N SER A 8 -27.65 -3.28 -8.45
CA SER A 8 -28.07 -4.54 -9.05
C SER A 8 -29.54 -4.86 -8.80
N ALA A 9 -30.04 -4.58 -7.60
CA ALA A 9 -31.46 -4.74 -7.26
C ALA A 9 -32.35 -3.78 -8.05
N ALA A 10 -31.95 -2.51 -8.21
CA ALA A 10 -32.68 -1.52 -9.00
C ALA A 10 -32.83 -1.91 -10.49
N TYR A 11 -31.85 -2.65 -11.02
CA TYR A 11 -31.88 -3.19 -12.39
C TYR A 11 -32.51 -4.60 -12.48
N GLY A 12 -33.14 -5.09 -11.41
CA GLY A 12 -33.86 -6.37 -11.41
C GLY A 12 -32.97 -7.61 -11.43
N VAL A 13 -31.69 -7.51 -11.08
CA VAL A 13 -30.81 -8.68 -10.96
C VAL A 13 -31.33 -9.58 -9.82
N PRO A 14 -31.49 -10.90 -10.04
CA PRO A 14 -31.97 -11.81 -9.00
C PRO A 14 -31.07 -11.77 -7.75
N VAL A 15 -31.69 -11.68 -6.57
CA VAL A 15 -30.97 -11.63 -5.28
C VAL A 15 -29.99 -12.79 -5.11
N LYS A 16 -30.36 -13.99 -5.57
CA LYS A 16 -29.45 -15.16 -5.54
C LYS A 16 -28.15 -14.91 -6.31
N SER A 17 -28.23 -14.29 -7.50
CA SER A 17 -27.07 -13.95 -8.30
C SER A 17 -26.21 -12.89 -7.61
N ILE A 18 -26.83 -11.85 -7.05
CA ILE A 18 -26.12 -10.81 -6.27
C ILE A 18 -25.35 -11.44 -5.10
N VAL A 19 -25.99 -12.34 -4.35
CA VAL A 19 -25.38 -13.03 -3.21
C VAL A 19 -24.22 -13.95 -3.66
N SER A 20 -24.40 -14.72 -4.74
CA SER A 20 -23.32 -15.59 -5.27
C SER A 20 -22.12 -14.75 -5.68
N SER A 21 -22.35 -13.71 -6.48
CA SER A 21 -21.28 -12.82 -6.96
C SER A 21 -20.53 -12.14 -5.82
N LEU A 22 -21.22 -11.72 -4.75
CA LEU A 22 -20.56 -11.14 -3.58
C LEU A 22 -19.73 -12.15 -2.78
N LYS A 23 -20.17 -13.42 -2.70
CA LYS A 23 -19.44 -14.50 -2.03
C LYS A 23 -18.20 -14.93 -2.82
N GLU A 24 -18.30 -14.90 -4.14
CA GLU A 24 -17.22 -15.31 -5.06
C GLU A 24 -16.27 -14.16 -5.41
N PHE A 25 -16.64 -12.91 -5.08
CA PHE A 25 -15.83 -11.74 -5.37
C PHE A 25 -14.46 -11.85 -4.68
N LYS A 26 -13.42 -12.02 -5.49
CA LYS A 26 -12.05 -11.94 -5.04
C LYS A 26 -11.65 -10.46 -4.95
N ALA A 27 -10.91 -10.11 -3.90
CA ALA A 27 -10.37 -8.78 -3.75
C ALA A 27 -9.63 -8.36 -5.02
N VAL A 28 -9.81 -7.09 -5.40
CA VAL A 28 -9.22 -6.55 -6.63
C VAL A 28 -7.70 -6.50 -6.46
N GLU A 29 -6.97 -6.90 -7.50
CA GLU A 29 -5.50 -6.77 -7.51
C GLU A 29 -5.07 -5.34 -7.15
N HIS A 30 -3.92 -5.24 -6.48
CA HIS A 30 -3.30 -3.99 -6.05
C HIS A 30 -4.10 -3.15 -5.03
N ARG A 31 -5.10 -3.74 -4.35
CA ARG A 31 -5.81 -3.14 -3.21
C ARG A 31 -5.63 -4.00 -1.97
N ILE A 32 -4.60 -3.71 -1.18
CA ILE A 32 -4.25 -4.47 0.04
C ILE A 32 -4.21 -5.98 -0.28
N GLU A 33 -3.65 -6.32 -1.44
CA GLU A 33 -3.59 -7.68 -1.97
C GLU A 33 -2.49 -8.42 -1.23
N PHE A 34 -2.83 -9.49 -0.51
CA PHE A 34 -1.84 -10.38 0.08
C PHE A 34 -1.06 -11.08 -1.05
N VAL A 35 0.27 -10.94 -1.03
CA VAL A 35 1.15 -11.49 -2.06
C VAL A 35 1.73 -12.83 -1.61
N ARG A 36 2.44 -12.85 -0.48
CA ARG A 36 3.13 -14.01 0.07
C ARG A 36 3.52 -13.76 1.53
N GLU A 37 3.79 -14.84 2.26
CA GLU A 37 4.48 -14.81 3.54
C GLU A 37 5.89 -15.41 3.39
N VAL A 38 6.92 -14.69 3.84
CA VAL A 38 8.33 -15.10 3.77
C VAL A 38 8.92 -14.97 5.16
N HIS A 39 9.45 -16.06 5.72
CA HIS A 39 9.99 -16.11 7.09
C HIS A 39 9.05 -15.48 8.16
N GLY A 40 7.73 -15.69 8.01
CA GLY A 40 6.71 -15.15 8.92
C GLY A 40 6.38 -13.67 8.73
N VAL A 41 6.94 -13.01 7.71
CA VAL A 41 6.61 -11.62 7.30
C VAL A 41 5.60 -11.65 6.16
N ARG A 42 4.50 -10.91 6.30
CA ARG A 42 3.44 -10.85 5.26
C ARG A 42 3.61 -9.66 4.34
N TYR A 43 3.53 -9.88 3.05
CA TYR A 43 3.68 -8.84 2.04
C TYR A 43 2.33 -8.48 1.42
N TYR A 44 2.00 -7.19 1.42
CA TYR A 44 0.75 -6.64 0.90
C TYR A 44 1.02 -5.62 -0.20
N ASN A 45 0.31 -5.78 -1.33
CA ASN A 45 0.36 -4.89 -2.47
C ASN A 45 -0.86 -3.96 -2.48
N ASP A 46 -0.64 -2.69 -2.18
CA ASP A 46 -1.62 -1.62 -2.28
C ASP A 46 -1.12 -0.53 -3.26
N SER A 47 -0.50 -0.94 -4.38
CA SER A 47 0.03 -0.01 -5.39
C SER A 47 -1.03 0.94 -5.96
N LYS A 48 -2.33 0.59 -5.87
CA LYS A 48 -3.44 1.48 -6.27
C LYS A 48 -3.65 2.65 -5.30
N GLY A 49 -3.03 2.62 -4.12
CA GLY A 49 -2.90 3.72 -3.14
C GLY A 49 -2.11 4.91 -3.68
N THR A 50 -2.58 5.51 -4.77
CA THR A 50 -1.93 6.58 -5.54
C THR A 50 -2.24 7.99 -5.03
N ASN A 51 -2.93 8.08 -3.89
CA ASN A 51 -3.27 9.30 -3.19
C ASN A 51 -3.27 9.04 -1.67
N VAL A 52 -3.22 10.12 -0.90
CA VAL A 52 -3.13 10.11 0.57
C VAL A 52 -4.30 9.36 1.22
N ASP A 53 -5.55 9.65 0.84
CA ASP A 53 -6.73 9.00 1.42
C ASP A 53 -6.73 7.47 1.21
N ALA A 54 -6.33 7.00 0.03
CA ALA A 54 -6.20 5.58 -0.25
C ALA A 54 -5.09 4.94 0.59
N ALA A 55 -3.95 5.61 0.73
CA ALA A 55 -2.83 5.09 1.51
C ALA A 55 -3.12 5.06 3.01
N ILE A 56 -3.87 6.04 3.54
CA ILE A 56 -4.40 6.02 4.92
C ILE A 56 -5.26 4.78 5.15
N LYS A 57 -6.13 4.42 4.19
CA LYS A 57 -6.95 3.20 4.29
C LYS A 57 -6.09 1.93 4.28
N GLY A 58 -5.04 1.89 3.48
CA GLY A 58 -4.03 0.82 3.47
C GLY A 58 -3.39 0.61 4.85
N ILE A 59 -2.91 1.70 5.47
CA ILE A 59 -2.30 1.65 6.80
C ILE A 59 -3.31 1.22 7.87
N ARG A 60 -4.52 1.80 7.86
CA ARG A 60 -5.56 1.49 8.85
C ARG A 60 -6.00 0.02 8.80
N ALA A 61 -5.99 -0.59 7.62
CA ALA A 61 -6.32 -2.00 7.42
C ALA A 61 -5.25 -2.96 7.96
N MET A 62 -4.02 -2.50 8.22
CA MET A 62 -2.98 -3.33 8.81
C MET A 62 -3.35 -3.66 10.27
N ASP A 63 -3.27 -4.95 10.57
CA ASP A 63 -3.54 -5.56 11.87
C ASP A 63 -2.26 -5.80 12.68
N ARG A 64 -1.10 -5.44 12.12
CA ARG A 64 0.23 -5.72 12.67
C ARG A 64 1.20 -4.60 12.38
N ARG A 65 2.32 -4.61 13.10
CA ARG A 65 3.43 -3.69 12.87
C ARG A 65 4.00 -3.89 11.47
N THR A 66 4.21 -2.81 10.73
CA THR A 66 4.39 -2.83 9.27
C THR A 66 5.54 -1.95 8.81
N CYS A 67 6.39 -2.46 7.92
CA CYS A 67 7.32 -1.67 7.13
C CYS A 67 6.59 -1.15 5.87
N LEU A 68 6.60 0.15 5.66
CA LEU A 68 5.83 0.83 4.63
C LEU A 68 6.74 1.33 3.52
N ILE A 69 6.41 1.02 2.26
CA ILE A 69 7.06 1.61 1.08
C ILE A 69 6.19 2.76 0.58
N GLY A 70 6.77 3.96 0.62
CA GLY A 70 6.14 5.24 0.34
C GLY A 70 6.83 6.03 -0.77
N GLY A 71 6.10 6.95 -1.41
CA GLY A 71 6.67 7.90 -2.36
C GLY A 71 6.43 7.56 -3.83
N GLY A 72 6.87 8.47 -4.69
CA GLY A 72 6.57 8.48 -6.13
C GLY A 72 6.52 9.90 -6.67
N TYR A 73 5.64 10.13 -7.65
CA TYR A 73 5.50 11.41 -8.34
C TYR A 73 4.79 12.47 -7.50
N ASP A 74 5.28 13.71 -7.55
CA ASP A 74 4.68 14.83 -6.83
C ASP A 74 3.42 15.36 -7.54
N LYS A 75 2.34 15.52 -6.76
CA LYS A 75 1.09 16.14 -7.19
C LYS A 75 0.76 17.41 -6.40
N GLY A 76 1.70 17.91 -5.59
CA GLY A 76 1.50 19.06 -4.71
C GLY A 76 0.54 18.76 -3.56
N VAL A 77 0.55 17.53 -3.04
CA VAL A 77 -0.32 17.10 -1.95
C VAL A 77 0.43 17.13 -0.61
N ALA A 78 -0.27 17.49 0.46
CA ALA A 78 0.25 17.41 1.81
C ALA A 78 0.21 15.96 2.33
N PHE A 79 1.23 15.58 3.10
CA PHE A 79 1.36 14.21 3.65
C PHE A 79 1.04 14.12 5.15
N ASP A 80 0.68 15.23 5.79
CA ASP A 80 0.50 15.31 7.23
C ASP A 80 -0.54 14.29 7.75
N GLU A 81 -1.73 14.23 7.14
CA GLU A 81 -2.77 13.24 7.49
C GLU A 81 -2.32 11.79 7.29
N TRP A 82 -1.40 11.56 6.33
CA TRP A 82 -0.88 10.22 6.06
C TRP A 82 0.07 9.77 7.16
N ILE A 83 0.96 10.65 7.62
CA ILE A 83 1.88 10.37 8.72
C ILE A 83 1.11 10.22 10.04
N GLU A 84 0.13 11.08 10.30
CA GLU A 84 -0.73 11.00 11.48
C GLU A 84 -1.49 9.65 11.56
N ALA A 85 -1.81 9.06 10.41
CA ALA A 85 -2.48 7.76 10.33
C ALA A 85 -1.58 6.56 10.71
N PHE A 86 -0.28 6.77 10.95
CA PHE A 86 0.64 5.67 11.27
C PHE A 86 0.28 4.98 12.59
N ASP A 87 -0.17 5.75 13.60
CA ASP A 87 -0.74 5.25 14.87
C ASP A 87 0.08 4.12 15.51
N GLY A 88 1.42 4.22 15.47
CA GLY A 88 2.36 3.21 15.97
C GLY A 88 2.42 1.89 15.16
N LYS A 89 1.58 1.73 14.13
CA LYS A 89 1.57 0.56 13.24
C LYS A 89 2.74 0.56 12.28
N VAL A 90 3.19 1.73 11.82
CA VAL A 90 4.34 1.81 10.91
C VAL A 90 5.63 1.74 11.73
N LYS A 91 6.45 0.72 11.47
CA LYS A 91 7.76 0.52 12.09
C LYS A 91 8.85 1.30 11.41
N LYS A 92 8.85 1.26 10.08
CA LYS A 92 9.85 1.86 9.22
C LYS A 92 9.20 2.32 7.94
N LEU A 93 9.58 3.51 7.48
CA LEU A 93 9.14 4.08 6.22
C LEU A 93 10.30 4.06 5.22
N VAL A 94 10.14 3.35 4.10
CA VAL A 94 11.13 3.31 3.03
C VAL A 94 10.61 4.18 1.88
N LEU A 95 11.36 5.23 1.57
CA LEU A 95 10.94 6.31 0.68
C LEU A 95 11.64 6.22 -0.67
N ILE A 96 10.86 6.26 -1.74
CA ILE A 96 11.34 6.22 -3.12
C ILE A 96 10.77 7.37 -3.96
N GLY A 97 11.48 7.74 -5.01
CA GLY A 97 11.01 8.70 -6.01
C GLY A 97 11.07 10.17 -5.58
N GLN A 98 10.48 11.04 -6.41
CA GLN A 98 10.62 12.50 -6.30
C GLN A 98 10.12 13.08 -4.98
N THR A 99 9.07 12.49 -4.41
CA THR A 99 8.43 12.96 -3.16
C THR A 99 9.13 12.48 -1.88
N ALA A 100 10.20 11.68 -2.00
CA ALA A 100 10.86 11.05 -0.86
C ALA A 100 11.32 12.06 0.19
N GLU A 101 12.05 13.11 -0.21
CA GLU A 101 12.55 14.12 0.74
C GLU A 101 11.42 14.90 1.41
N MET A 102 10.39 15.31 0.64
CA MET A 102 9.22 16.02 1.17
C MET A 102 8.46 15.20 2.22
N ILE A 103 8.30 13.91 1.97
CA ILE A 103 7.68 12.98 2.90
C ILE A 103 8.55 12.83 4.16
N ALA A 104 9.87 12.72 4.00
CA ALA A 104 10.80 12.59 5.12
C ALA A 104 10.77 13.82 6.04
N GLU A 105 10.75 15.02 5.46
CA GLU A 105 10.60 16.27 6.19
C GLU A 105 9.26 16.33 6.93
N CYS A 106 8.16 15.96 6.27
CA CYS A 106 6.84 15.88 6.89
C CYS A 106 6.85 14.89 8.07
N ALA A 107 7.37 13.68 7.85
CA ALA A 107 7.50 12.65 8.87
C ALA A 107 8.27 13.16 10.10
N LYS A 108 9.38 13.84 9.88
CA LYS A 108 10.20 14.45 10.94
C LYS A 108 9.45 15.51 11.74
N ARG A 109 8.65 16.37 11.09
CA ARG A 109 7.81 17.37 11.78
C ARG A 109 6.77 16.73 12.70
N HIS A 110 6.27 15.55 12.31
CA HIS A 110 5.31 14.74 13.08
C HIS A 110 6.00 13.78 14.07
N GLY A 111 7.32 13.87 14.24
CA GLY A 111 8.07 13.06 15.20
C GLY A 111 8.37 11.63 14.75
N PHE A 112 8.09 11.27 13.49
CA PHE A 112 8.47 9.98 12.92
C PHE A 112 9.86 10.07 12.27
N THR A 113 10.83 9.39 12.86
CA THR A 113 12.25 9.45 12.43
C THR A 113 12.78 8.14 11.84
N ASP A 114 12.04 7.03 11.95
CA ASP A 114 12.44 5.72 11.42
C ASP A 114 12.14 5.62 9.93
N TYR A 115 12.77 6.47 9.12
CA TYR A 115 12.68 6.43 7.66
C TYR A 115 14.06 6.24 7.00
N VAL A 116 14.06 5.66 5.81
CA VAL A 116 15.25 5.52 4.96
C VAL A 116 14.88 5.75 3.49
N PHE A 117 15.85 6.20 2.70
CA PHE A 117 15.70 6.36 1.26
C PHE A 117 16.15 5.09 0.53
N ALA A 118 15.50 4.81 -0.59
CA ALA A 118 15.91 3.78 -1.53
C ALA A 118 15.81 4.32 -2.96
N ASP A 119 16.74 3.89 -3.81
CA ASP A 119 16.84 4.35 -5.20
C ASP A 119 15.88 3.60 -6.13
N SER A 120 15.41 2.43 -5.70
CA SER A 120 14.53 1.56 -6.48
C SER A 120 13.50 0.83 -5.63
N LEU A 121 12.46 0.31 -6.27
CA LEU A 121 11.47 -0.54 -5.60
C LEU A 121 12.08 -1.87 -5.14
N GLU A 122 13.05 -2.40 -5.88
CA GLU A 122 13.80 -3.60 -5.50
C GLU A 122 14.56 -3.38 -4.19
N GLU A 123 15.31 -2.28 -4.11
CA GLU A 123 16.01 -1.91 -2.89
C GLU A 123 15.04 -1.67 -1.73
N ALA A 124 13.89 -1.01 -2.00
CA ALA A 124 12.89 -0.78 -0.98
C ALA A 124 12.30 -2.08 -0.43
N VAL A 125 12.01 -3.06 -1.30
CA VAL A 125 11.54 -4.40 -0.91
C VAL A 125 12.59 -5.12 -0.08
N ARG A 126 13.86 -5.06 -0.49
CA ARG A 126 14.99 -5.66 0.26
C ARG A 126 15.13 -5.06 1.65
N ILE A 127 15.18 -3.73 1.76
CA ILE A 127 15.29 -3.02 3.05
C ILE A 127 14.10 -3.36 3.96
N CYS A 128 12.88 -3.41 3.42
CA CYS A 128 11.70 -3.82 4.17
C CYS A 128 11.80 -5.26 4.66
N GLY A 129 12.25 -6.19 3.81
CA GLY A 129 12.46 -7.60 4.17
C GLY A 129 13.51 -7.78 5.27
N GLU A 130 14.62 -7.04 5.22
CA GLU A 130 15.67 -7.06 6.25
C GLU A 130 15.23 -6.40 7.56
N SER A 131 14.29 -5.46 7.50
CA SER A 131 13.83 -4.70 8.66
C SER A 131 12.63 -5.34 9.37
N ALA A 132 11.82 -6.11 8.65
CA ALA A 132 10.63 -6.76 9.19
C ALA A 132 11.00 -8.00 10.00
N CYS A 133 10.30 -8.23 11.10
CA CYS A 133 10.46 -9.40 11.95
C CYS A 133 9.29 -10.38 11.77
N GLU A 134 9.46 -11.61 12.22
CA GLU A 134 8.39 -12.61 12.24
C GLU A 134 7.11 -12.04 12.89
N GLY A 135 5.97 -12.22 12.23
CA GLY A 135 4.68 -11.70 12.66
C GLY A 135 4.37 -10.27 12.18
N GLU A 136 5.32 -9.56 11.57
CA GLU A 136 5.13 -8.22 11.00
C GLU A 136 4.70 -8.27 9.51
N ALA A 137 4.51 -7.10 8.90
CA ALA A 137 4.19 -6.97 7.49
C ALA A 137 5.10 -6.00 6.72
N VAL A 138 5.09 -6.15 5.41
CA VAL A 138 5.55 -5.16 4.43
C VAL A 138 4.36 -4.72 3.60
N LEU A 139 4.15 -3.41 3.49
CA LEU A 139 3.07 -2.82 2.71
C LEU A 139 3.63 -1.87 1.66
N LEU A 140 3.32 -2.12 0.39
CA LEU A 140 3.47 -1.12 -0.67
C LEU A 140 2.19 -0.27 -0.71
N SER A 141 2.21 0.92 -0.12
CA SER A 141 1.11 1.89 -0.20
C SER A 141 1.68 3.31 -0.37
N PRO A 142 1.94 3.72 -1.63
CA PRO A 142 2.90 4.78 -1.92
C PRO A 142 2.40 6.20 -1.64
N ALA A 143 1.11 6.42 -1.41
CA ALA A 143 0.44 7.73 -1.31
C ALA A 143 0.59 8.66 -2.54
N CYS A 144 1.46 8.30 -3.48
CA CYS A 144 1.83 9.06 -4.67
C CYS A 144 1.52 8.27 -5.95
N ALA A 145 1.36 9.02 -7.04
CA ALA A 145 1.26 8.42 -8.36
C ALA A 145 2.56 7.71 -8.76
N SER A 146 2.43 6.70 -9.62
CA SER A 146 3.56 5.88 -10.08
C SER A 146 4.38 6.52 -11.20
N TRP A 147 3.89 7.63 -11.77
CA TRP A 147 4.52 8.30 -12.91
C TRP A 147 5.97 8.72 -12.62
N GLY A 148 6.81 8.78 -13.65
CA GLY A 148 8.24 9.08 -13.51
C GLY A 148 9.11 7.85 -13.17
N MET A 149 8.61 6.89 -12.41
CA MET A 149 9.32 5.62 -12.12
C MET A 149 8.70 4.40 -12.83
N PHE A 150 7.39 4.45 -13.10
CA PHE A 150 6.63 3.37 -13.71
C PHE A 150 5.60 3.94 -14.69
N GLU A 151 5.21 3.13 -15.69
CA GLU A 151 4.17 3.47 -16.67
C GLU A 151 2.81 3.68 -15.98
N ASN A 152 2.47 2.84 -15.00
CA ASN A 152 1.22 2.88 -14.26
C ASN A 152 1.32 2.11 -12.93
N TYR A 153 0.25 2.18 -12.12
CA TYR A 153 0.22 1.54 -10.81
C TYR A 153 0.20 0.01 -10.90
N GLU A 154 -0.30 -0.57 -12.00
CA GLU A 154 -0.36 -2.01 -12.22
C GLU A 154 1.04 -2.56 -12.46
N GLN A 155 1.84 -1.88 -13.30
CA GLN A 155 3.25 -2.21 -13.51
C GLN A 155 4.03 -2.17 -12.20
N ARG A 156 3.91 -1.09 -11.41
CA ARG A 156 4.54 -0.99 -10.08
C ARG A 156 4.12 -2.14 -9.17
N GLY A 157 2.82 -2.44 -9.14
CA GLY A 157 2.27 -3.53 -8.34
C GLY A 157 2.72 -4.92 -8.79
N ASN A 158 2.89 -5.13 -10.10
CA ASN A 158 3.39 -6.39 -10.67
C ASN A 158 4.88 -6.58 -10.40
N ILE A 159 5.69 -5.52 -10.50
CA ILE A 159 7.11 -5.55 -10.13
C ILE A 159 7.25 -5.90 -8.65
N PHE A 160 6.47 -5.26 -7.76
CA PHE A 160 6.45 -5.62 -6.33
C PHE A 160 6.12 -7.10 -6.11
N LYS A 161 5.09 -7.63 -6.80
CA LYS A 161 4.73 -9.05 -6.71
C LYS A 161 5.86 -9.97 -7.19
N ALA A 162 6.57 -9.59 -8.25
CA ALA A 162 7.70 -10.36 -8.76
C ALA A 162 8.84 -10.39 -7.75
N LEU A 163 9.26 -9.21 -7.25
CA LEU A 163 10.32 -9.07 -6.26
C LEU A 163 10.02 -9.88 -4.98
N VAL A 164 8.80 -9.80 -4.47
CA VAL A 164 8.38 -10.57 -3.27
C VAL A 164 8.38 -12.08 -3.51
N ARG A 165 8.18 -12.55 -4.75
CA ARG A 165 8.26 -13.97 -5.08
C ARG A 165 9.69 -14.48 -5.17
N GLU A 166 10.67 -13.60 -5.35
CA GLU A 166 12.09 -13.91 -5.42
C GLU A 166 12.77 -13.90 -4.03
N LEU A 167 12.08 -13.38 -3.01
CA LEU A 167 12.44 -13.54 -1.59
C LEU A 167 12.19 -14.97 -1.10
#